data_AF-A0A9D5X156-F1
#
_entry.id   AF-A0A9D5X156-F1
#
_cell.length_a   1.000
_cell.length_b   1.000
_cell.length_c   1.000
_cell.angle_alpha   90.00
_cell.angle_beta   90.00
_cell.angle_gamma   90.00
#
_symmetry.space_group_name_H-M   'P 1'
#
loop_
_entity.id
_entity.type
_entity.pdbx_description
1 polymer ?
#
loop_
_entity_poly.entity_id
_entity_poly.type
_entity_poly.pdbx_seq_one_letter_code
_entity_poly.pdbx_strand_id
1 'polypeptide(L)'
;MFSNDNNVETLARLIERLKHYIGLQTEYVKLSVIEKVVHLFTAIAILTAIVGLLSLTVIYFSFAVAYALQPLVGSLACAFLIVGGIHLLLLFLIISFRHQLIQRPLVKFLAHLLMSK
;
A
#
# COMPACT_ATOMS: atom_id res chain seq x y z
N MET A 1 -49.72 -39.39 8.13
CA MET A 1 -48.38 -39.95 7.88
C MET A 1 -48.04 -39.84 6.39
N PHE A 2 -48.04 -38.64 5.77
CA PHE A 2 -47.80 -38.51 4.30
C PHE A 2 -47.34 -37.11 3.86
N SER A 3 -46.54 -36.40 4.67
CA SER A 3 -46.05 -35.05 4.28
C SER A 3 -44.56 -34.84 4.47
N ASN A 4 -43.84 -35.82 5.01
CA ASN A 4 -42.41 -35.70 5.26
C ASN A 4 -41.57 -36.09 4.03
N ASP A 5 -41.97 -37.15 3.30
CA ASP A 5 -41.13 -37.72 2.24
C ASP A 5 -40.99 -36.80 1.01
N ASN A 6 -42.07 -36.11 0.60
CA ASN A 6 -42.03 -35.15 -0.52
C ASN A 6 -41.20 -33.89 -0.20
N ASN A 7 -41.19 -33.46 1.07
CA ASN A 7 -40.43 -32.29 1.50
C ASN A 7 -38.93 -32.60 1.56
N VAL A 8 -38.56 -33.79 2.01
CA VAL A 8 -37.16 -34.25 2.05
C VAL A 8 -36.59 -34.38 0.64
N GLU A 9 -37.37 -34.86 -0.32
CA GLU A 9 -36.95 -34.97 -1.71
C GLU A 9 -36.80 -33.59 -2.39
N THR A 10 -37.69 -32.64 -2.05
CA THR A 10 -37.60 -31.25 -2.51
C THR A 10 -36.39 -30.53 -1.90
N LEU A 11 -36.11 -30.78 -0.61
CA LEU A 11 -34.92 -30.32 0.09
C LEU A 11 -33.63 -30.88 -0.53
N ALA A 12 -33.61 -32.17 -0.88
CA ALA A 12 -32.49 -32.82 -1.54
C ALA A 12 -32.22 -32.17 -2.92
N ARG A 13 -33.26 -31.95 -3.72
CA ARG A 13 -33.14 -31.28 -5.03
C ARG A 13 -32.69 -29.81 -4.91
N LEU A 14 -33.10 -29.10 -3.86
CA LEU A 14 -32.65 -27.73 -3.56
C LEU A 14 -31.17 -27.69 -3.15
N ILE A 15 -30.73 -28.64 -2.31
CA ILE A 15 -29.33 -28.78 -1.90
C ILE A 15 -28.44 -29.10 -3.10
N GLU A 16 -28.92 -29.96 -4.02
CA GLU A 16 -28.19 -30.33 -5.22
C GLU A 16 -28.06 -29.17 -6.22
N ARG A 17 -29.13 -28.38 -6.39
CA ARG A 17 -29.12 -27.12 -7.17
C ARG A 17 -28.17 -26.08 -6.56
N LEU A 18 -28.17 -25.91 -5.23
CA LEU A 18 -27.25 -25.03 -4.50
C LEU A 18 -25.81 -25.47 -4.65
N LYS A 19 -25.53 -26.78 -4.57
CA LYS A 19 -24.18 -27.35 -4.72
C LYS A 19 -23.63 -27.09 -6.13
N HIS A 20 -24.46 -27.17 -7.15
CA HIS A 20 -24.07 -26.87 -8.52
C HIS A 20 -23.83 -25.36 -8.76
N TYR A 21 -24.63 -24.50 -8.11
CA TYR A 21 -24.46 -23.03 -8.18
C TYR A 21 -23.18 -22.56 -7.46
N ILE A 22 -22.89 -23.12 -6.28
CA ILE A 22 -21.65 -22.84 -5.53
C ILE A 22 -20.43 -23.32 -6.32
N GLY A 23 -20.53 -24.43 -7.05
CA GLY A 23 -19.47 -24.95 -7.91
C GLY A 23 -18.97 -23.92 -8.95
N LEU A 24 -19.88 -23.31 -9.72
CA LEU A 24 -19.49 -22.25 -10.67
C LEU A 24 -19.04 -20.97 -9.96
N GLN A 25 -19.68 -20.60 -8.85
CA GLN A 25 -19.34 -19.39 -8.10
C GLN A 25 -17.93 -19.46 -7.51
N THR A 26 -17.44 -20.66 -7.16
CA THR A 26 -16.06 -20.84 -6.69
C THR A 26 -14.99 -20.54 -7.74
N GLU A 27 -15.26 -20.78 -9.02
CA GLU A 27 -14.32 -20.50 -10.10
C GLU A 27 -14.22 -18.99 -10.38
N TYR A 28 -15.37 -18.30 -10.42
CA TYR A 28 -15.43 -16.85 -10.51
C TYR A 28 -14.78 -16.15 -9.29
N VAL A 29 -15.01 -16.66 -8.08
CA VAL A 29 -14.38 -16.12 -6.87
C VAL A 29 -12.87 -16.39 -6.87
N LYS A 30 -12.41 -17.57 -7.32
CA LYS A 30 -10.96 -17.84 -7.49
C LYS A 30 -10.33 -16.86 -8.47
N LEU A 31 -10.95 -16.64 -9.63
CA LEU A 31 -10.42 -15.72 -10.63
C LEU A 31 -10.38 -14.27 -10.12
N SER A 32 -11.44 -13.83 -9.42
CA SER A 32 -11.51 -12.50 -8.80
C SER A 32 -10.50 -12.32 -7.67
N VAL A 33 -10.23 -13.37 -6.88
CA VAL A 33 -9.18 -13.36 -5.85
C VAL A 33 -7.80 -13.27 -6.50
N ILE A 34 -7.54 -14.06 -7.55
CA ILE A 34 -6.27 -14.01 -8.29
C ILE A 34 -6.05 -12.62 -8.88
N GLU A 35 -7.08 -12.03 -9.50
CA GLU A 35 -7.01 -10.69 -10.08
C GLU A 35 -6.67 -9.63 -9.01
N LYS A 36 -7.36 -9.65 -7.86
CA LYS A 36 -7.04 -8.74 -6.74
C LYS A 36 -5.64 -8.94 -6.19
N VAL A 37 -5.19 -10.19 -6.07
CA VAL A 37 -3.84 -10.51 -5.60
C VAL A 37 -2.81 -9.98 -6.59
N VAL A 38 -2.98 -10.21 -7.88
CA VAL A 38 -2.09 -9.68 -8.93
C VAL A 38 -2.07 -8.16 -8.89
N HIS A 39 -3.23 -7.50 -8.80
CA HIS A 39 -3.31 -6.05 -8.71
C HIS A 39 -2.58 -5.49 -7.47
N LEU A 40 -2.72 -6.16 -6.32
CA LEU A 40 -2.00 -5.82 -5.10
C LEU A 40 -0.48 -5.99 -5.28
N PHE A 41 -0.04 -7.12 -5.86
CA PHE A 41 1.37 -7.36 -6.14
C PHE A 41 1.94 -6.33 -7.11
N THR A 42 1.23 -5.99 -8.18
CA THR A 42 1.62 -4.95 -9.12
C THR A 42 1.72 -3.59 -8.44
N ALA A 43 0.75 -3.23 -7.58
CA ALA A 43 0.79 -1.98 -6.83
C ALA A 43 1.99 -1.93 -5.87
N ILE A 44 2.27 -3.02 -5.14
CA ILE A 44 3.42 -3.14 -4.24
C ILE A 44 4.73 -3.05 -5.04
N ALA A 45 4.82 -3.73 -6.18
CA ALA A 45 6.00 -3.70 -7.03
C ALA A 45 6.29 -2.29 -7.57
N ILE A 46 5.27 -1.60 -8.07
CA ILE A 46 5.38 -0.21 -8.55
C ILE A 46 5.76 0.72 -7.39
N LEU A 47 5.10 0.60 -6.24
CA LEU A 47 5.42 1.40 -5.06
C LEU A 47 6.87 1.18 -4.61
N THR A 48 7.32 -0.07 -4.58
CA THR A 48 8.69 -0.44 -4.22
C THR A 48 9.69 0.14 -5.21
N ALA A 49 9.40 0.08 -6.52
CA ALA A 49 10.24 0.66 -7.55
C ALA A 49 10.34 2.19 -7.40
N ILE A 50 9.22 2.87 -7.17
CA ILE A 50 9.17 4.33 -6.98
C ILE A 50 9.93 4.73 -5.71
N VAL A 51 9.66 4.08 -4.58
CA VAL A 51 10.33 4.36 -3.30
C VAL A 51 11.82 4.05 -3.40
N GLY A 52 12.20 2.97 -4.09
CA GLY A 52 13.59 2.62 -4.36
C GLY A 52 14.30 3.70 -5.17
N LEU A 53 13.69 4.15 -6.28
CA LEU A 53 14.25 5.21 -7.11
C LEU A 53 14.38 6.53 -6.36
N LEU A 54 13.35 6.94 -5.62
CA LEU A 54 13.37 8.13 -4.78
C LEU A 54 14.47 8.04 -3.71
N SER A 55 14.64 6.88 -3.08
CA SER A 55 15.68 6.67 -2.07
C SER A 55 17.08 6.85 -2.66
N LEU A 56 17.32 6.30 -3.86
CA LEU A 56 18.57 6.51 -4.58
C LEU A 56 18.80 8.00 -4.88
N THR A 57 17.79 8.71 -5.38
CA THR A 57 17.89 10.16 -5.64
C THR A 57 18.25 10.95 -4.38
N VAL A 58 17.61 10.67 -3.24
CA VAL A 58 17.89 11.34 -1.97
C VAL A 58 19.33 11.08 -1.51
N ILE A 59 19.81 9.84 -1.66
CA ILE A 59 21.20 9.48 -1.31
C ILE A 59 22.20 10.25 -2.19
N TYR A 60 22.01 10.26 -3.51
CA TYR A 60 22.90 11.01 -4.42
C TYR A 60 22.87 12.51 -4.15
N PHE A 61 21.69 13.07 -3.85
CA PHE A 61 21.57 14.47 -3.48
C PHE A 61 22.30 14.77 -2.16
N SER A 62 22.20 13.88 -1.18
CA SER A 62 22.93 13.98 0.09
C SER A 62 24.44 13.98 -0.12
N PHE A 63 24.93 13.13 -1.03
CA PHE A 63 26.34 13.13 -1.44
C PHE A 63 26.74 14.45 -2.10
N ALA A 64 25.93 14.99 -3.01
CA ALA A 64 26.21 16.26 -3.66
C ALA A 64 26.33 17.42 -2.65
N VAL A 65 25.44 17.47 -1.67
CA VAL A 65 25.49 18.49 -0.60
C VAL A 65 26.73 18.30 0.28
N ALA A 66 27.08 17.06 0.64
CA ALA A 66 28.27 16.80 1.44
C ALA A 66 29.56 17.21 0.71
N TYR A 67 29.66 16.93 -0.60
CA TYR A 67 30.78 17.36 -1.43
C TYR A 67 30.84 18.88 -1.59
N ALA A 68 29.69 19.56 -1.71
CA ALA A 68 29.65 21.01 -1.76
C ALA A 68 30.08 21.66 -0.43
N LEU A 69 29.81 21.01 0.72
CA LEU A 69 30.26 21.46 2.04
C LEU A 69 31.72 21.09 2.36
N GLN A 70 32.28 20.07 1.71
CA GLN A 70 33.67 19.63 1.93
C GLN A 70 34.71 20.77 1.88
N PRO A 71 34.75 21.66 0.85
CA PRO A 71 35.74 22.73 0.80
C PRO A 71 35.58 23.75 1.95
N LEU A 72 34.38 23.88 2.52
CA LEU A 72 34.11 24.78 3.65
C LEU A 72 34.59 24.21 4.98
N VAL A 73 34.44 22.89 5.15
CA VAL A 73 34.72 22.18 6.41
C VAL A 73 36.15 21.63 6.44
N GLY A 74 36.80 21.48 5.28
CA GLY A 74 38.15 20.95 5.13
C GLY A 74 38.29 19.43 5.35
N SER A 75 37.25 18.76 5.86
CA SER A 75 37.19 17.31 6.06
C SER A 75 35.89 16.72 5.56
N LEU A 76 36.01 15.66 4.76
CA LEU A 76 34.90 14.94 4.13
C LEU A 76 34.03 14.21 5.17
N ALA A 77 34.64 13.69 6.24
CA ALA A 77 33.93 13.04 7.34
C ALA A 77 33.06 14.04 8.14
N CYS A 78 33.60 15.23 8.42
CA CYS A 78 32.87 16.27 9.13
C CYS A 78 31.70 16.82 8.29
N ALA A 79 31.87 16.94 6.97
CA ALA A 79 30.79 17.34 6.06
C ALA A 79 29.62 16.34 6.09
N PHE A 80 29.88 15.03 6.08
CA PHE A 80 28.82 14.03 6.22
C PHE A 80 28.13 14.07 7.58
N LEU A 81 28.87 14.30 8.67
CA LEU A 81 28.28 14.45 10.00
C LEU A 81 27.32 15.65 10.07
N ILE A 82 27.69 16.78 9.48
CA ILE A 82 26.83 17.97 9.43
C ILE A 82 25.59 17.69 8.59
N VAL A 83 25.75 17.12 7.39
CA VAL A 83 24.62 16.79 6.51
C VAL A 83 23.69 15.76 7.16
N GLY A 84 24.22 14.73 7.81
CA GLY A 84 23.45 13.75 8.56
C GLY A 84 22.71 14.37 9.75
N GLY A 85 23.35 15.29 10.47
CA GLY A 85 22.71 16.07 11.54
C GLY A 85 21.55 16.93 11.04
N ILE A 86 21.72 17.59 9.90
CA ILE A 86 20.66 18.37 9.24
C ILE A 86 19.50 17.44 8.83
N HIS A 87 19.78 16.27 8.25
CA HIS A 87 18.74 15.29 7.89
C HIS A 87 17.98 14.78 9.11
N LEU A 88 18.66 14.52 10.23
CA LEU A 88 18.01 14.12 11.49
C LEU A 88 17.12 15.23 12.06
N LEU A 89 17.58 16.48 12.05
CA LEU A 89 16.77 17.63 12.46
C LEU A 89 15.54 17.80 11.55
N LEU A 90 15.73 17.67 10.24
CA LEU A 90 14.65 17.78 9.26
C LEU A 90 13.65 16.64 9.42
N LEU A 91 14.12 15.42 9.70
CA LEU A 91 13.28 14.27 10.02
C LEU A 91 12.50 14.49 11.33
N PHE A 92 13.14 15.03 12.36
CA PHE A 92 12.48 15.39 13.62
C PHE A 92 11.40 16.46 13.43
N LEU A 93 11.67 17.46 12.57
CA LEU A 93 10.72 18.49 12.19
C LEU A 93 9.52 17.88 11.43
N ILE A 94 9.78 17.03 10.43
CA ILE A 94 8.71 16.33 9.68
C ILE A 94 7.85 15.47 10.61
N ILE A 95 8.47 14.74 11.56
CA ILE A 95 7.72 13.94 12.54
C ILE A 95 6.87 14.83 13.44
N SER A 96 7.37 15.99 13.87
CA SER A 96 6.59 16.94 14.67
C SER A 96 5.42 17.53 13.89
N PHE A 97 5.61 17.84 12.60
CA PHE A 97 4.58 18.38 11.70
C PHE A 97 3.75 17.30 10.98
N ARG A 98 3.97 16.01 11.30
CA ARG A 98 3.33 14.86 10.62
C ARG A 98 1.80 14.94 10.58
N HIS A 99 1.22 15.52 11.62
CA HIS A 99 -0.22 15.65 11.81
C HIS A 99 -0.84 16.69 10.84
N GLN A 100 -0.05 17.64 10.34
CA GLN A 100 -0.49 18.68 9.40
C GLN A 100 -0.13 18.38 7.95
N LEU A 101 1.03 17.75 7.69
CA LEU A 101 1.52 17.52 6.32
C LEU A 101 1.00 16.23 5.67
N ILE A 102 0.81 15.13 6.41
CA ILE A 102 0.44 13.83 5.83
C ILE A 102 -1.03 13.52 6.06
N GLN A 103 -1.52 13.67 7.30
CA GLN A 103 -2.91 13.29 7.63
C GLN A 103 -3.96 14.20 6.98
N ARG A 104 -3.75 15.51 6.91
CA ARG A 104 -4.74 16.43 6.34
C ARG A 104 -5.00 16.24 4.84
N PRO A 105 -3.98 16.09 3.96
CA PRO A 105 -4.23 15.81 2.55
C PRO A 105 -4.76 14.39 2.30
N LEU A 106 -4.31 13.37 3.05
CA LEU A 106 -4.83 12.00 2.91
C LEU A 106 -6.30 11.91 3.30
N VAL A 107 -6.71 12.54 4.40
CA VAL A 107 -8.12 12.54 4.84
C VAL A 107 -8.98 13.31 3.84
N LYS A 108 -8.51 14.44 3.29
CA LYS A 108 -9.23 15.16 2.22
C LYS A 108 -9.34 14.33 0.94
N PHE A 109 -8.28 13.63 0.55
CA PHE A 109 -8.27 12.80 -0.65
C PHE A 109 -9.21 11.59 -0.51
N LEU A 110 -9.14 10.89 0.63
CA LEU A 110 -10.04 9.78 0.95
C LEU A 110 -11.49 10.26 1.09
N ALA A 111 -11.73 11.39 1.75
CA ALA A 111 -13.06 11.98 1.84
C ALA A 111 -13.63 12.31 0.46
N HIS A 112 -12.83 12.84 -0.45
CA HIS A 112 -13.28 13.14 -1.81
C HIS A 112 -13.57 11.87 -2.63
N LEU A 113 -12.75 10.81 -2.49
CA LEU A 113 -12.96 9.54 -3.16
C LEU A 113 -14.20 8.77 -2.65
N LEU A 114 -14.46 8.83 -1.33
CA LEU A 114 -15.62 8.17 -0.69
C LEU A 114 -16.93 8.97 -0.80
N MET A 115 -16.86 10.31 -0.74
CA MET A 115 -18.04 11.18 -0.90
C MET A 115 -18.39 11.45 -2.37
N SER A 116 -17.53 11.10 -3.32
CA SER A 116 -17.91 11.01 -4.74
C SER A 116 -18.66 9.71 -5.01
N LYS A 117 -19.86 9.58 -4.44
CA LYS A 117 -20.82 8.53 -4.80
C LYS A 117 -22.14 9.13 -5.23
#